data_AF-A0A183DT90-F1
#
_entry.id   AF-A0A183DT90-F1
#
_cell.length_a   1.000
_cell.length_b   1.000
_cell.length_c   1.000
_cell.angle_alpha   90.00
_cell.angle_beta   90.00
_cell.angle_gamma   90.00
#
_symmetry.space_group_name_H-M   'P 1'
#
loop_
_entity.id
_entity.type
_entity.pdbx_description
1 polymer ?
#
loop_
_entity_poly.entity_id
_entity_poly.type
_entity_poly.pdbx_seq_one_letter_code
_entity_poly.pdbx_strand_id
1 'polypeptide(L)'
;MIIHTHVTTKATTELKRYNDSELELANRLLLRVFAIDPRLQAAFHLFNVPYSELKKNVQFQAHVKVLEPALSFVMSHLHDATAMSKPLQALGARHVMHTRIQYKSVYWKVVNQALIEFVNADRASGDVFDAWNVLGNFCIEQMRIGYRIEYKVKKVIQRIESKSAEA
;
A
#
# COMPACT_ATOMS: atom_id res chain seq x y z
N MET A 1 -25.74 7.78 -11.34
CA MET A 1 -24.54 7.60 -12.19
C MET A 1 -23.75 8.90 -12.42
N ILE A 2 -23.90 9.94 -11.58
CA ILE A 2 -23.24 11.26 -11.77
C ILE A 2 -22.18 11.51 -10.68
N ILE A 3 -22.37 10.96 -9.47
CA ILE A 3 -21.45 11.10 -8.33
C ILE A 3 -20.11 10.39 -8.61
N HIS A 4 -20.14 9.22 -9.26
CA HIS A 4 -18.94 8.45 -9.61
C HIS A 4 -18.00 9.22 -10.55
N THR A 5 -18.55 9.92 -11.53
CA THR A 5 -17.75 10.66 -12.52
C THR A 5 -17.07 11.86 -11.87
N HIS A 6 -17.80 12.64 -11.07
CA HIS A 6 -17.27 13.84 -10.42
C HIS A 6 -16.17 13.57 -9.39
N VAL A 7 -16.32 12.48 -8.62
CA VAL A 7 -15.32 12.05 -7.62
C VAL A 7 -14.05 11.58 -8.30
N THR A 8 -14.17 10.77 -9.37
CA THR A 8 -13.02 10.26 -10.12
C THR A 8 -12.25 11.41 -10.79
N THR A 9 -12.96 12.39 -11.37
CA THR A 9 -12.33 13.58 -11.96
C THR A 9 -11.62 14.45 -10.92
N LYS A 10 -12.27 14.75 -9.77
CA LYS A 10 -11.64 15.55 -8.71
C LYS A 10 -10.44 14.84 -8.07
N ALA A 11 -10.54 13.55 -7.78
CA ALA A 11 -9.41 12.74 -7.28
C ALA A 11 -8.21 12.80 -8.24
N THR A 12 -8.48 12.62 -9.54
CA THR A 12 -7.43 12.70 -10.57
C THR A 12 -6.86 14.12 -10.71
N THR A 13 -7.67 15.16 -10.56
CA THR A 13 -7.25 16.57 -10.61
C THR A 13 -6.42 16.98 -9.40
N GLU A 14 -6.77 16.53 -8.18
CA GLU A 14 -5.97 16.83 -6.98
C GLU A 14 -4.60 16.13 -7.00
N LEU A 15 -4.48 14.95 -7.61
CA LEU A 15 -3.16 14.35 -7.83
C LEU A 15 -2.35 15.04 -8.93
N LYS A 16 -2.99 15.49 -10.02
CA LYS A 16 -2.31 16.30 -11.06
C LYS A 16 -1.86 17.69 -10.59
N ARG A 17 -2.38 18.19 -9.47
CA ARG A 17 -1.91 19.44 -8.84
C ARG A 17 -0.53 19.30 -8.23
N TYR A 18 -0.14 18.09 -7.84
CA TYR A 18 1.24 17.80 -7.49
C TYR A 18 1.97 17.49 -8.79
N ASN A 19 2.85 18.39 -9.22
CA ASN A 19 3.74 18.20 -10.38
C ASN A 19 4.82 17.13 -10.10
N ASP A 20 4.50 16.18 -9.22
CA ASP A 20 5.35 15.14 -8.68
C ASP A 20 5.30 13.92 -9.60
N SER A 21 6.43 13.27 -9.81
CA SER A 21 6.46 11.98 -10.49
C SER A 21 5.74 10.91 -9.66
N GLU A 22 5.21 9.86 -10.30
CA GLU A 22 4.60 8.71 -9.62
C GLU A 22 5.53 8.10 -8.55
N LEU A 23 6.84 8.14 -8.82
CA LEU A 23 7.88 7.76 -7.89
C LEU A 23 7.90 8.65 -6.63
N GLU A 24 7.82 9.97 -6.78
CA GLU A 24 7.78 10.88 -5.63
C GLU A 24 6.48 10.70 -4.82
N LEU A 25 5.35 10.44 -5.48
CA LEU A 25 4.09 10.10 -4.82
C LEU A 25 4.24 8.83 -3.95
N ALA A 26 4.87 7.79 -4.48
CA ALA A 26 5.14 6.55 -3.73
C ALA A 26 6.12 6.75 -2.57
N ASN A 27 7.17 7.57 -2.77
CA ASN A 27 8.09 7.98 -1.70
C ASN A 27 7.33 8.65 -0.55
N ARG A 28 6.52 9.67 -0.87
CA ARG A 28 5.73 10.43 0.10
C ARG A 28 4.75 9.56 0.85
N LEU A 29 4.06 8.64 0.17
CA LEU A 29 3.12 7.72 0.80
C LEU A 29 3.83 6.81 1.82
N LEU A 30 4.94 6.18 1.46
CA LEU A 30 5.67 5.29 2.37
C LEU A 30 6.31 6.06 3.54
N LEU A 31 6.83 7.27 3.29
CA LEU A 31 7.29 8.17 4.35
C LEU A 31 6.17 8.57 5.29
N ARG A 32 4.95 8.77 4.77
CA ARG A 32 3.79 9.13 5.60
C ARG A 32 3.38 7.98 6.52
N VAL A 33 3.41 6.74 6.03
CA VAL A 33 3.20 5.54 6.85
C VAL A 33 4.17 5.53 8.04
N PHE A 34 5.45 5.80 7.80
CA PHE A 34 6.46 5.83 8.87
C PHE A 34 6.40 7.07 9.75
N ALA A 35 5.83 8.18 9.27
CA ALA A 35 5.56 9.34 10.11
C ALA A 35 4.38 9.10 11.06
N ILE A 36 3.35 8.40 10.60
CA ILE A 36 2.18 8.03 11.43
C ILE A 36 2.58 7.00 12.49
N ASP A 37 3.33 5.97 12.11
CA ASP A 37 3.85 4.98 13.07
C ASP A 37 5.32 4.59 12.75
N PRO A 38 6.31 5.22 13.41
CA PRO A 38 7.73 4.96 13.18
C PRO A 38 8.14 3.51 13.45
N ARG A 39 7.42 2.79 14.32
CA ARG A 39 7.73 1.38 14.66
C ARG A 39 7.60 0.48 13.43
N LEU A 40 6.80 0.87 12.45
CA LEU A 40 6.61 0.11 11.22
C LEU A 40 7.91 0.01 10.40
N GLN A 41 8.86 0.93 10.53
CA GLN A 41 10.16 0.84 9.84
C GLN A 41 10.86 -0.50 10.10
N ALA A 42 10.76 -1.03 11.31
CA ALA A 42 11.36 -2.32 11.65
C ALA A 42 10.80 -3.49 10.82
N ALA A 43 9.52 -3.42 10.46
CA ALA A 43 8.90 -4.43 9.61
C ALA A 43 9.38 -4.37 8.14
N PHE A 44 9.95 -3.25 7.73
CA PHE A 44 10.57 -3.02 6.42
C PHE A 44 12.10 -3.12 6.47
N HIS A 45 12.67 -3.64 7.57
CA HIS A 45 14.12 -3.76 7.77
C HIS A 45 14.85 -2.40 7.81
N LEU A 46 14.17 -1.35 8.27
CA LEU A 46 14.66 0.03 8.31
C LEU A 46 14.83 0.60 9.73
N PHE A 47 14.80 -0.25 10.77
CA PHE A 47 14.78 0.20 12.19
C PHE A 47 15.96 1.09 12.64
N ASN A 48 17.09 1.04 11.94
CA ASN A 48 18.28 1.84 12.25
C ASN A 48 18.48 3.03 11.31
N VAL A 49 17.53 3.31 10.42
CA VAL A 49 17.66 4.39 9.43
C VAL A 49 16.94 5.63 9.94
N PRO A 50 17.64 6.76 10.16
CA PRO A 50 16.98 8.00 10.55
C PRO A 50 15.93 8.43 9.52
N TYR A 51 14.81 9.01 9.97
CA TYR A 51 13.72 9.41 9.09
C TYR A 51 14.18 10.32 7.94
N SER A 52 15.07 11.27 8.24
CA SER A 52 15.68 12.21 7.28
C SER A 52 16.52 11.53 6.18
N GLU A 53 16.97 10.29 6.41
CA GLU A 53 17.84 9.54 5.50
C GLU A 53 17.09 8.45 4.72
N LEU A 54 15.83 8.16 5.08
CA LEU A 54 15.03 7.10 4.47
C LEU A 54 15.00 7.20 2.95
N LYS A 55 14.76 8.39 2.37
CA LYS A 55 14.73 8.56 0.90
C LYS A 55 16.03 8.14 0.21
N LYS A 56 17.18 8.23 0.88
CA LYS A 56 18.48 7.87 0.30
C LYS A 56 18.82 6.39 0.53
N ASN A 57 18.09 5.70 1.39
CA ASN A 57 18.35 4.32 1.75
C ASN A 57 17.92 3.35 0.64
N VAL A 58 18.82 2.41 0.30
CA VAL A 58 18.60 1.45 -0.81
C VAL A 58 17.42 0.50 -0.52
N GLN A 59 17.27 0.03 0.72
CA GLN A 59 16.16 -0.85 1.11
C GLN A 59 14.82 -0.10 1.04
N PHE A 60 14.79 1.15 1.49
CA PHE A 60 13.62 2.00 1.34
C PHE A 60 13.25 2.19 -0.14
N GLN A 61 14.23 2.52 -1.00
CA GLN A 61 14.00 2.66 -2.43
C GLN A 61 13.54 1.36 -3.10
N ALA A 62 13.99 0.20 -2.63
CA ALA A 62 13.49 -1.09 -3.11
C ALA A 62 11.99 -1.27 -2.81
N HIS A 63 11.52 -0.87 -1.63
CA HIS A 63 10.09 -0.88 -1.30
C HIS A 63 9.30 0.13 -2.14
N VAL A 64 9.83 1.34 -2.34
CA VAL A 64 9.19 2.36 -3.19
C VAL A 64 9.02 1.87 -4.62
N LYS A 65 10.03 1.23 -5.23
CA LYS A 65 9.95 0.68 -6.59
C LYS A 65 8.89 -0.41 -6.77
N VAL A 66 8.48 -1.06 -5.68
CA VAL A 66 7.38 -2.04 -5.71
C VAL A 66 6.03 -1.35 -5.49
N LEU A 67 5.99 -0.30 -4.67
CA LEU A 67 4.77 0.46 -4.36
C LEU A 67 4.34 1.36 -5.52
N GLU A 68 5.28 2.04 -6.17
CA GLU A 68 5.05 2.99 -7.27
C GLU A 68 4.14 2.44 -8.38
N PRO A 69 4.44 1.29 -9.02
CA PRO A 69 3.59 0.80 -10.10
C PRO A 69 2.21 0.36 -9.60
N ALA A 70 2.09 -0.08 -8.34
CA ALA A 70 0.79 -0.42 -7.76
C ALA A 70 -0.05 0.83 -7.51
N LEU A 71 0.58 1.91 -7.05
CA LEU A 71 -0.08 3.20 -6.86
C LEU A 71 -0.52 3.79 -8.20
N SER A 72 0.36 3.82 -9.20
CA SER A 72 0.04 4.27 -10.56
C SER A 72 -1.12 3.46 -11.16
N PHE A 73 -1.11 2.13 -10.98
CA PHE A 73 -2.18 1.27 -11.46
C PHE A 73 -3.53 1.59 -10.80
N VAL A 74 -3.58 1.73 -9.48
CA VAL A 74 -4.80 2.11 -8.76
C VAL A 74 -5.32 3.46 -9.26
N MET A 75 -4.43 4.43 -9.41
CA MET A 75 -4.79 5.78 -9.86
C MET A 75 -5.36 5.82 -11.29
N SER A 76 -4.86 4.95 -12.17
CA SER A 76 -5.36 4.85 -13.55
C SER A 76 -6.66 4.03 -13.68
N HIS A 77 -6.99 3.20 -12.68
CA HIS A 77 -8.12 2.26 -12.72
C HIS A 77 -9.16 2.52 -11.62
N LEU A 78 -9.27 3.75 -11.12
CA LEU A 78 -10.24 4.13 -10.07
C LEU A 78 -11.71 3.76 -10.39
N HIS A 79 -12.04 3.61 -11.67
CA HIS A 79 -13.36 3.26 -12.16
C HIS A 79 -13.56 1.74 -12.36
N ASP A 80 -12.50 0.92 -12.23
CA ASP A 80 -12.52 -0.52 -12.46
C ASP A 80 -11.89 -1.29 -11.28
N ALA A 81 -12.74 -1.56 -10.27
CA ALA A 81 -12.35 -2.37 -9.11
C ALA A 81 -11.91 -3.79 -9.48
N THR A 82 -12.44 -4.35 -10.56
CA THR A 82 -12.10 -5.71 -11.00
C THR A 82 -10.66 -5.75 -11.50
N ALA A 83 -10.27 -4.79 -12.34
CA ALA A 83 -8.90 -4.66 -12.84
C ALA A 83 -7.88 -4.47 -11.71
N MET A 84 -8.23 -3.72 -10.66
CA MET A 84 -7.35 -3.47 -9.51
C MET A 84 -7.11 -4.69 -8.62
N SER A 85 -8.02 -5.67 -8.60
CA SER A 85 -8.00 -6.76 -7.62
C SER A 85 -6.73 -7.62 -7.69
N LYS A 86 -6.35 -8.11 -8.88
CA LYS A 86 -5.18 -9.00 -9.02
C LYS A 86 -3.85 -8.30 -8.69
N PRO A 87 -3.55 -7.09 -9.22
CA PRO A 87 -2.33 -6.36 -8.85
C PRO A 87 -2.22 -6.08 -7.34
N LEU A 88 -3.31 -5.68 -6.69
CA LEU A 88 -3.34 -5.44 -5.25
C LEU A 88 -3.13 -6.71 -4.43
N GLN A 89 -3.72 -7.84 -4.85
CA GLN A 89 -3.45 -9.14 -4.24
C GLN A 89 -1.97 -9.54 -4.38
N ALA A 90 -1.36 -9.31 -5.55
CA ALA A 90 0.08 -9.56 -5.75
C ALA A 90 0.95 -8.68 -4.83
N LEU A 91 0.58 -7.41 -4.64
CA LEU A 91 1.25 -6.53 -3.67
C LEU A 91 1.09 -7.05 -2.23
N GLY A 92 -0.09 -7.55 -1.90
CA GLY A 92 -0.39 -8.23 -0.63
C GLY A 92 0.50 -9.44 -0.37
N ALA A 93 0.68 -10.29 -1.38
CA ALA A 93 1.57 -11.47 -1.31
C ALA A 93 3.02 -11.06 -1.02
N ARG A 94 3.50 -9.98 -1.65
CA ARG A 94 4.87 -9.46 -1.42
C ARG A 94 5.14 -9.07 0.04
N HIS A 95 4.11 -8.71 0.81
CA HIS A 95 4.30 -8.43 2.24
C HIS A 95 4.71 -9.68 3.03
N VAL A 96 4.24 -10.87 2.64
CA VAL A 96 4.64 -12.16 3.25
C VAL A 96 6.10 -12.50 2.95
N MET A 97 6.58 -12.07 1.78
CA MET A 97 7.89 -12.46 1.25
C MET A 97 9.00 -11.48 1.64
N HIS A 98 8.69 -10.18 1.69
CA HIS A 98 9.71 -9.13 1.74
C HIS A 98 9.58 -8.20 2.95
N THR A 99 8.64 -8.46 3.86
CA THR A 99 8.46 -7.66 5.08
C THR A 99 8.19 -8.57 6.28
N ARG A 100 8.20 -7.99 7.47
CA ARG A 100 7.72 -8.63 8.71
C ARG A 100 6.30 -8.18 9.09
N ILE A 101 5.56 -7.57 8.16
CA ILE A 101 4.17 -7.15 8.40
C ILE A 101 3.30 -8.38 8.60
N GLN A 102 2.53 -8.37 9.68
CA GLN A 102 1.59 -9.44 10.00
C GLN A 102 0.18 -9.12 9.50
N TYR A 103 -0.61 -10.16 9.25
CA TYR A 103 -2.01 -10.02 8.81
C TYR A 103 -2.90 -9.18 9.75
N LYS A 104 -2.64 -9.23 11.07
CA LYS A 104 -3.37 -8.48 12.10
C LYS A 104 -2.68 -7.17 12.51
N SER A 105 -1.62 -6.77 11.79
CA SER A 105 -0.85 -5.57 12.12
C SER A 105 -1.67 -4.28 12.00
N VAL A 106 -1.34 -3.29 12.81
CA VAL A 106 -1.87 -1.91 12.69
C VAL A 106 -1.49 -1.26 11.36
N TYR A 107 -0.44 -1.76 10.71
CA TYR A 107 0.05 -1.31 9.39
C TYR A 107 -1.07 -1.09 8.38
N TRP A 108 -2.00 -2.04 8.26
CA TRP A 108 -3.08 -1.95 7.27
C TRP A 108 -3.96 -0.71 7.49
N LYS A 109 -4.27 -0.38 8.74
CA LYS A 109 -5.02 0.84 9.08
C LYS A 109 -4.19 2.10 8.83
N VAL A 110 -2.89 2.06 9.15
CA VAL A 110 -1.97 3.18 8.92
C VAL A 110 -1.82 3.50 7.43
N VAL A 111 -1.78 2.49 6.56
CA VAL A 111 -1.76 2.70 5.11
C VAL A 111 -3.02 3.43 4.62
N ASN A 112 -4.20 3.05 5.14
CA ASN A 112 -5.45 3.76 4.80
C ASN A 112 -5.38 5.23 5.21
N GLN A 113 -4.96 5.47 6.44
CA GLN A 113 -4.82 6.81 6.98
C GLN A 113 -3.83 7.64 6.17
N ALA A 114 -2.68 7.04 5.82
CA ALA A 114 -1.67 7.69 4.98
C ALA A 114 -2.23 8.07 3.61
N LEU A 115 -3.04 7.20 2.97
CA LEU A 115 -3.68 7.50 1.68
C LEU A 115 -4.66 8.67 1.77
N ILE A 116 -5.48 8.73 2.82
CA ILE A 116 -6.45 9.81 3.05
C ILE A 116 -5.72 11.15 3.26
N GLU A 117 -4.71 11.17 4.14
CA GLU A 117 -3.94 12.39 4.40
C GLU A 117 -3.10 12.82 3.20
N PHE A 118 -2.63 11.85 2.40
CA PHE A 118 -1.82 12.11 1.22
C PHE A 118 -2.52 12.97 0.17
N VAL A 119 -3.83 12.76 0.00
CA VAL A 119 -4.65 13.52 -0.95
C VAL A 119 -5.32 14.75 -0.30
N ASN A 120 -4.93 15.10 0.93
CA ASN A 120 -5.59 16.10 1.78
C ASN A 120 -7.11 15.88 1.85
N ALA A 121 -7.57 14.62 1.82
CA ALA A 121 -9.00 14.31 1.86
C ALA A 121 -9.63 14.72 3.19
N ASP A 122 -8.85 14.77 4.26
CA ASP A 122 -9.23 15.31 5.57
C ASP A 122 -9.64 16.79 5.54
N ARG A 123 -9.16 17.54 4.54
CA ARG A 123 -9.49 18.95 4.29
C ARG A 123 -10.45 19.16 3.12
N ALA A 124 -10.83 18.09 2.44
CA ALA A 124 -11.81 18.12 1.35
C ALA A 124 -13.24 18.05 1.89
N SER A 125 -14.24 18.12 1.00
CA SER A 125 -15.63 17.88 1.40
C SER A 125 -15.82 16.44 1.91
N GLY A 126 -16.81 16.21 2.78
CA GLY A 126 -17.11 14.88 3.33
C GLY A 126 -17.21 13.78 2.27
N ASP A 127 -17.86 14.06 1.14
CA ASP A 127 -17.97 13.10 0.02
C ASP A 127 -16.62 12.67 -0.58
N VAL A 128 -15.63 13.57 -0.60
CA VAL A 128 -14.29 13.26 -1.13
C VAL A 128 -13.54 12.42 -0.11
N PHE A 129 -13.65 12.74 1.18
CA PHE A 129 -13.11 11.91 2.25
C PHE A 129 -13.67 10.50 2.22
N ASP A 130 -14.99 10.35 2.14
CA ASP A 130 -15.65 9.05 2.13
C ASP A 130 -15.24 8.22 0.91
N ALA A 131 -15.14 8.83 -0.27
CA ALA A 131 -14.69 8.14 -1.47
C ALA A 131 -13.26 7.60 -1.34
N TRP A 132 -12.33 8.42 -0.83
CA TRP A 132 -10.95 7.99 -0.61
C TRP A 132 -10.83 6.92 0.48
N ASN A 133 -11.64 7.02 1.54
CA ASN A 133 -11.70 5.99 2.56
C ASN A 133 -12.25 4.66 2.01
N VAL A 134 -13.28 4.69 1.17
CA VAL A 134 -13.80 3.49 0.48
C VAL A 134 -12.72 2.87 -0.41
N LEU A 135 -12.03 3.68 -1.22
CA LEU A 135 -10.96 3.21 -2.09
C LEU A 135 -9.81 2.60 -1.30
N GLY A 136 -9.31 3.29 -0.28
CA GLY A 136 -8.19 2.81 0.53
C GLY A 136 -8.52 1.49 1.25
N ASN A 137 -9.73 1.37 1.81
CA ASN A 137 -10.21 0.11 2.39
C ASN A 137 -10.30 -1.00 1.35
N PHE A 138 -10.81 -0.72 0.14
CA PHE A 138 -10.81 -1.68 -0.95
C PHE A 138 -9.40 -2.17 -1.28
N CYS A 139 -8.43 -1.24 -1.43
CA CYS A 139 -7.04 -1.58 -1.70
C CYS A 139 -6.45 -2.51 -0.64
N ILE A 140 -6.68 -2.17 0.64
CA ILE A 140 -6.20 -2.95 1.77
C ILE A 140 -6.83 -4.34 1.80
N GLU A 141 -8.14 -4.46 1.59
CA GLU A 141 -8.79 -5.77 1.62
C GLU A 141 -8.31 -6.67 0.49
N GLN A 142 -8.09 -6.14 -0.72
CA GLN A 142 -7.46 -6.90 -1.80
C GLN A 142 -6.04 -7.35 -1.45
N MET A 143 -5.21 -6.46 -0.87
CA MET A 143 -3.89 -6.84 -0.38
C MET A 143 -3.95 -7.91 0.71
N ARG A 144 -4.92 -7.85 1.63
CA ARG A 144 -5.10 -8.84 2.69
C ARG A 144 -5.55 -10.19 2.15
N ILE A 145 -6.36 -10.23 1.09
CA ILE A 145 -6.69 -11.47 0.37
C ILE A 145 -5.41 -12.11 -0.18
N GLY A 146 -4.62 -11.34 -0.93
CA GLY A 146 -3.35 -11.82 -1.49
C GLY A 146 -2.35 -12.30 -0.45
N TYR A 147 -2.20 -11.54 0.65
CA TYR A 147 -1.40 -11.94 1.81
C TYR A 147 -1.85 -13.31 2.34
N ARG A 148 -3.15 -13.51 2.54
CA ARG A 148 -3.70 -14.75 3.13
C ARG A 148 -3.43 -15.95 2.23
N ILE A 149 -3.54 -15.78 0.92
CA ILE A 149 -3.24 -16.83 -0.06
C ILE A 149 -1.76 -17.20 0.03
N GLU A 150 -0.87 -16.21 -0.09
CA GLU A 150 0.59 -16.43 -0.06
C GLU A 150 1.06 -17.04 1.26
N TYR A 151 0.51 -16.57 2.38
CA TYR A 151 0.83 -17.12 3.70
C TYR A 151 0.47 -18.60 3.82
N LYS A 152 -0.67 -19.03 3.26
CA LYS A 152 -1.06 -20.45 3.23
C LYS A 152 -0.11 -21.26 2.36
N VAL A 153 0.25 -20.75 1.16
CA VAL A 153 1.21 -21.41 0.26
C VAL A 153 2.55 -21.62 0.96
N LYS A 154 3.12 -20.57 1.55
CA LYS A 154 4.37 -20.64 2.31
C LYS A 154 4.32 -21.65 3.46
N LYS A 155 3.20 -21.73 4.18
CA LYS A 155 3.01 -22.72 5.26
C LYS A 155 2.95 -24.16 4.75
N VAL A 156 2.37 -24.39 3.57
CA VAL A 156 2.36 -25.73 2.96
C VAL A 156 3.77 -26.12 2.53
N ILE A 157 4.49 -25.23 1.85
CA ILE A 157 5.88 -25.47 1.43
C ILE A 157 6.77 -25.83 2.63
N GLN A 158 6.71 -25.03 3.69
CA GLN A 158 7.48 -25.28 4.92
C GLN A 158 7.22 -26.67 5.54
N ARG A 159 5.97 -27.14 5.48
CA ARG A 159 5.60 -28.47 6.01
C ARG A 159 6.08 -29.61 5.12
N ILE A 160 6.19 -29.38 3.82
CA ILE A 160 6.72 -30.37 2.88
C ILE A 160 8.22 -30.49 3.09
N GLU A 161 8.92 -29.35 3.14
CA GLU A 161 10.38 -29.29 3.36
C GLU A 161 10.79 -29.93 4.70
N SER A 162 10.04 -29.67 5.79
CA SER A 162 10.35 -30.28 7.09
C SER A 162 10.22 -31.80 7.08
N LYS A 163 9.21 -32.34 6.38
CA LYS A 163 9.02 -33.79 6.26
C LYS A 163 10.09 -34.46 5.41
N SER A 164 10.60 -33.77 4.38
CA SER A 164 11.70 -34.27 3.56
C SER A 164 13.06 -34.25 4.25
N ALA A 165 13.24 -33.41 5.28
CA ALA A 165 14.47 -33.33 6.06
C ALA A 165 14.56 -34.38 7.19
N GLU A 166 13.43 -34.98 7.56
CA GLU A 166 13.32 -36.02 8.61
C GLU A 166 13.35 -37.45 8.05
N ALA A 167 13.34 -37.62 6.72
CA ALA A 167 13.38 -38.89 6.00
C ALA A 167 14.78 -39.19 5.45
#